data_AF-A0A8J3MPS0-F1
#
_entry.id   AF-A0A8J3MPS0-F1
#
_cell.length_a   1.000
_cell.length_b   1.000
_cell.length_c   1.000
_cell.angle_alpha   90.00
_cell.angle_beta   90.00
_cell.angle_gamma   90.00
#
_symmetry.space_group_name_H-M   'P 1'
#
loop_
_entity.id
_entity.type
_entity.pdbx_description
1 polymer ?
#
loop_
_entity_poly.entity_id
_entity_poly.type
_entity_poly.pdbx_seq_one_letter_code
_entity_poly.pdbx_strand_id
1 'polypeptide(L)'
;MDGKANTRWSSAFSDAQWIQVDLGKALSVCGISLDWEAAYGKAYQLQISNDAKTWQTIYSTSNGAGNAEKLTVSGNGRYIRMQGIKRGTPYGYSLFELQAYTTVSSS
;
A
#
# COMPACT_ATOMS: atom_id res chain seq x y z
N MET A 1 -1.50 16.99 -14.12
CA MET A 1 -1.64 15.52 -13.99
C MET A 1 -0.99 14.92 -15.23
N ASP A 2 0.22 14.35 -15.10
CA ASP A 2 1.16 14.23 -16.23
C ASP A 2 1.44 12.81 -16.75
N GLY A 3 0.57 11.82 -16.53
CA GLY A 3 0.44 10.65 -17.43
C GLY A 3 1.73 10.02 -17.95
N LYS A 4 2.75 9.83 -17.10
CA LYS A 4 4.02 9.20 -17.48
C LYS A 4 3.93 7.71 -17.24
N ALA A 5 3.91 6.93 -18.32
CA ALA A 5 3.92 5.47 -18.34
C ALA A 5 5.22 4.82 -17.79
N ASN A 6 5.86 5.39 -16.76
CA ASN A 6 7.06 4.83 -16.12
C ASN A 6 7.28 5.28 -14.66
N THR A 7 6.27 5.87 -13.99
CA THR A 7 6.40 6.28 -12.59
C THR A 7 6.04 5.12 -11.67
N ARG A 8 7.03 4.28 -11.33
CA ARG A 8 6.90 3.29 -10.26
C ARG A 8 7.67 3.74 -9.04
N TRP A 9 7.17 3.42 -7.85
CA TRP A 9 8.00 3.38 -6.67
C TRP A 9 8.82 2.09 -6.68
N SER A 10 10.11 2.17 -6.33
CA SER A 10 10.97 1.01 -6.15
C SER A 10 11.78 1.16 -4.87
N SER A 11 11.90 0.07 -4.10
CA SER A 11 12.63 0.04 -2.84
C SER A 11 14.09 -0.40 -2.99
N ALA A 12 14.85 -0.24 -1.91
CA ALA A 12 16.10 -0.98 -1.74
C ALA A 12 15.86 -2.50 -1.74
N PHE A 13 16.92 -3.29 -1.98
CA PHE A 13 16.83 -4.75 -2.11
C PHE A 13 16.88 -5.42 -0.72
N SER A 14 15.94 -5.04 0.14
CA SER A 14 15.78 -5.54 1.51
C SER A 14 14.30 -5.61 1.88
N ASP A 15 13.94 -6.43 2.87
CA ASP A 15 12.54 -6.76 3.14
C ASP A 15 11.79 -5.68 3.94
N ALA A 16 12.46 -4.95 4.83
CA ALA A 16 11.83 -3.95 5.70
C ALA A 16 11.67 -2.58 5.01
N GLN A 17 11.01 -2.57 3.85
CA GLN A 17 10.80 -1.37 3.03
C GLN A 17 9.32 -0.99 3.02
N TRP A 18 9.03 0.30 2.81
CA TRP A 18 7.66 0.79 2.84
C TRP A 18 7.46 1.98 1.91
N ILE A 19 6.20 2.17 1.52
CA ILE A 19 5.70 3.38 0.89
C ILE A 19 4.43 3.80 1.62
N GLN A 20 4.24 5.10 1.80
CA GLN A 20 3.02 5.65 2.36
C GLN A 20 2.39 6.69 1.44
N VAL A 21 1.09 6.88 1.59
CA VAL A 21 0.30 7.91 0.92
C VAL A 21 -0.40 8.75 1.98
N ASP A 22 -0.34 10.08 1.84
CA ASP A 22 -1.14 11.04 2.61
C ASP A 22 -2.45 11.31 1.84
N LEU A 23 -3.59 11.03 2.49
CA LEU A 23 -4.92 11.28 1.95
C LEU A 23 -5.38 12.73 2.14
N GLY A 24 -4.58 13.56 2.80
CA GLY A 24 -4.84 14.97 3.10
C GLY A 24 -5.69 15.20 4.36
N LYS A 25 -6.58 14.25 4.70
CA LYS A 25 -7.38 14.25 5.92
C LYS A 25 -7.73 12.82 6.35
N ALA A 26 -8.22 12.65 7.58
CA ALA A 26 -8.72 11.36 8.03
C ALA A 26 -9.97 10.95 7.23
N LEU A 27 -9.91 9.77 6.62
CA LEU A 27 -10.99 9.19 5.81
C LEU A 27 -11.27 7.75 6.28
N SER A 28 -12.52 7.30 6.13
CA SER A 28 -12.86 5.88 6.29
C SER A 28 -12.44 5.14 5.02
N VAL A 29 -11.47 4.25 5.16
CA VAL A 29 -10.90 3.44 4.08
C VAL A 29 -11.53 2.05 4.12
N CYS A 30 -12.11 1.63 2.99
CA CYS A 30 -12.79 0.33 2.83
C CYS A 30 -12.08 -0.62 1.86
N GLY A 31 -11.08 -0.12 1.13
CA GLY A 31 -10.31 -0.94 0.20
C GLY A 31 -8.98 -0.30 -0.15
N ILE A 32 -8.01 -1.14 -0.50
CA ILE A 32 -6.71 -0.71 -1.05
C ILE A 32 -6.44 -1.53 -2.31
N SER A 33 -5.96 -0.87 -3.36
CA SER A 33 -5.38 -1.53 -4.53
C SER A 33 -3.88 -1.34 -4.55
N LEU A 34 -3.17 -2.42 -4.86
CA LEU A 34 -1.74 -2.44 -5.15
C LEU A 34 -1.56 -2.90 -6.58
N ASP A 35 -0.88 -2.11 -7.41
CA ASP A 35 -0.45 -2.55 -8.73
C ASP A 35 1.06 -2.78 -8.72
N TRP A 36 1.46 -4.04 -8.54
CA TRP A 36 2.86 -4.44 -8.47
C TRP A 36 3.47 -4.55 -9.86
N GLU A 37 4.75 -4.18 -9.97
CA GLU A 37 5.60 -4.71 -11.05
C GLU A 37 5.90 -6.20 -10.79
N ALA A 38 6.71 -6.83 -11.66
CA ALA A 38 7.22 -8.19 -11.46
C ALA A 38 7.93 -8.38 -10.10
N ALA A 39 8.48 -7.31 -9.51
CA ALA A 39 9.05 -7.33 -8.18
C ALA A 39 8.02 -6.93 -7.11
N TYR A 40 7.44 -7.92 -6.43
CA TYR A 40 6.29 -7.76 -5.54
C TYR A 40 6.59 -8.17 -4.09
N GLY A 41 5.66 -7.88 -3.18
CA GLY A 41 5.71 -8.37 -1.80
C GLY A 41 5.01 -9.72 -1.64
N LYS A 42 5.75 -10.74 -1.20
CA LYS A 42 5.17 -12.04 -0.84
C LYS A 42 4.51 -11.98 0.53
N ALA A 43 5.17 -11.33 1.49
CA ALA A 43 4.59 -10.99 2.78
C ALA A 43 4.66 -9.48 3.01
N TYR A 44 3.54 -8.89 3.42
CA TYR A 44 3.43 -7.46 3.68
C TYR A 44 2.22 -7.16 4.59
N GLN A 45 2.19 -5.93 5.10
CA GLN A 45 1.08 -5.36 5.84
C GLN A 45 0.58 -4.10 5.15
N LEU A 46 -0.73 -3.87 5.21
CA LEU A 46 -1.31 -2.55 4.98
C LEU A 46 -1.66 -1.94 6.32
N GLN A 47 -1.24 -0.70 6.50
CA GLN A 47 -1.36 0.01 7.76
C GLN A 47 -2.01 1.37 7.54
N ILE A 48 -2.67 1.85 8.57
CA ILE A 48 -3.33 3.16 8.59
C ILE A 48 -2.86 3.96 9.80
N SER A 49 -2.81 5.29 9.66
CA SER A 49 -2.36 6.19 10.71
C SER A 49 -3.04 7.56 10.62
N ASN A 50 -3.18 8.23 11.75
CA ASN A 50 -3.61 9.64 11.81
C ASN A 50 -2.44 10.63 11.78
N ASP A 51 -1.24 10.21 12.15
CA ASP A 51 -0.08 11.08 12.44
C ASP A 51 1.22 10.67 11.71
N ALA A 52 1.17 9.61 10.91
CA ALA A 52 2.31 8.96 10.25
C ALA A 52 3.41 8.42 11.20
N LYS A 53 3.13 8.35 12.51
CA LYS A 53 4.06 7.88 13.55
C LYS A 53 3.54 6.60 14.18
N THR A 54 2.28 6.58 14.56
CA THR A 54 1.58 5.44 15.13
C THR A 54 0.78 4.74 14.05
N TRP A 55 1.04 3.46 13.84
CA TRP A 55 0.48 2.71 12.71
C TRP A 55 -0.33 1.52 13.22
N GLN A 56 -1.56 1.39 12.72
CA GLN A 56 -2.42 0.24 12.95
C GLN A 56 -2.44 -0.63 11.69
N THR A 57 -2.20 -1.92 11.84
CA THR A 57 -2.36 -2.89 10.75
C THR A 57 -3.83 -3.17 10.49
N ILE A 58 -4.26 -2.96 9.24
CA ILE A 58 -5.63 -3.18 8.77
C ILE A 58 -5.73 -4.35 7.79
N TYR A 59 -4.59 -4.85 7.30
CA TYR A 59 -4.49 -6.08 6.50
C TYR A 59 -3.07 -6.66 6.61
N SER A 60 -2.96 -7.98 6.55
CA SER A 60 -1.69 -8.68 6.45
C SER A 60 -1.81 -9.93 5.57
N THR A 61 -0.73 -10.25 4.87
CA THR A 61 -0.63 -11.49 4.10
C THR A 61 0.80 -12.01 4.12
N SER A 62 0.94 -13.33 4.01
CA SER A 62 2.20 -14.03 3.74
C SER A 62 2.25 -14.67 2.34
N ASN A 63 1.16 -14.53 1.58
CA ASN A 63 0.95 -15.17 0.29
C ASN A 63 0.49 -14.17 -0.79
N GLY A 64 1.07 -12.95 -0.79
CA GLY A 64 0.86 -11.96 -1.85
C GLY A 64 1.07 -12.59 -3.24
N ALA A 65 0.22 -12.19 -4.19
CA ALA A 65 0.17 -12.74 -5.53
C ALA A 65 1.00 -11.93 -6.54
N GLY A 66 1.31 -10.66 -6.23
CA GLY A 66 1.86 -9.70 -7.17
C GLY A 66 0.80 -9.22 -8.18
N ASN A 67 1.24 -8.57 -9.25
CA ASN A 67 0.37 -7.91 -10.23
C ASN A 67 -0.63 -6.95 -9.56
N ALA A 68 -1.84 -6.82 -10.10
CA ALA A 68 -2.90 -6.04 -9.49
C ALA A 68 -3.61 -6.83 -8.37
N GLU A 69 -3.54 -6.34 -7.15
CA GLU A 69 -4.25 -6.85 -5.98
C GLU A 69 -5.29 -5.84 -5.50
N LYS A 70 -6.54 -6.28 -5.32
CA LYS A 70 -7.63 -5.49 -4.71
C LYS A 70 -8.01 -6.11 -3.37
N LEU A 71 -7.85 -5.33 -2.30
CA LEU A 71 -7.89 -5.84 -0.94
C LEU A 71 -8.96 -5.09 -0.17
N THR A 72 -9.95 -5.82 0.35
CA THR A 72 -10.94 -5.27 1.27
C THR A 72 -10.28 -5.04 2.62
N VAL A 73 -10.37 -3.81 3.13
CA VAL A 73 -9.82 -3.41 4.43
C VAL A 73 -10.85 -2.58 5.18
N SER A 74 -10.64 -2.34 6.47
CA SER A 74 -11.47 -1.41 7.22
C SER A 74 -10.59 -0.62 8.18
N GLY A 75 -10.65 0.70 8.10
CA GLY A 75 -9.93 1.59 8.99
C GLY A 75 -10.31 3.04 8.79
N ASN A 76 -9.95 3.89 9.76
CA ASN A 76 -10.04 5.34 9.63
C ASN A 76 -8.67 5.95 9.88
N GLY A 77 -8.23 6.84 8.97
CA GLY A 77 -7.00 7.58 9.16
C GLY A 77 -6.63 8.43 7.94
N ARG A 78 -5.57 9.23 8.11
CA ARG A 78 -5.08 10.16 7.09
C ARG A 78 -4.00 9.55 6.21
N TYR A 79 -3.20 8.64 6.75
CA TYR A 79 -2.10 8.01 6.04
C TYR A 79 -2.35 6.52 5.90
N ILE A 80 -1.95 5.98 4.76
CA ILE A 80 -1.91 4.55 4.49
C ILE A 80 -0.48 4.16 4.12
N ARG A 81 -0.04 2.97 4.55
CA ARG A 81 1.31 2.45 4.27
C ARG A 81 1.25 1.00 3.86
N MET A 82 1.95 0.67 2.78
CA MET A 82 2.38 -0.71 2.51
C MET A 82 3.73 -0.91 3.19
N GLN A 83 3.79 -1.87 4.11
CA GLN A 83 5.00 -2.28 4.83
C GLN A 83 5.40 -3.69 4.37
N GLY A 84 6.55 -3.79 3.71
CA GLY A 84 7.17 -5.05 3.32
C GLY A 84 7.63 -5.86 4.54
N ILE A 85 7.47 -7.19 4.43
CA ILE A 85 7.98 -8.19 5.39
C ILE A 85 8.86 -9.23 4.69
N LYS A 86 8.47 -9.67 3.48
CA LYS A 86 9.26 -10.57 2.65
C LYS A 86 9.04 -10.28 1.17
N ARG A 87 10.11 -10.13 0.40
CA ARG A 87 10.06 -9.93 -1.05
C ARG A 87 9.71 -11.23 -1.77
N GLY A 88 8.97 -11.13 -2.87
CA GLY A 88 8.63 -12.27 -3.74
C GLY A 88 9.72 -12.61 -4.75
N THR A 89 10.71 -11.73 -4.90
CA THR A 89 11.86 -11.87 -5.81
C THR A 89 13.15 -11.38 -5.13
N PRO A 90 14.34 -11.60 -5.71
CA PRO A 90 15.59 -11.01 -5.22
C PRO A 90 15.67 -9.47 -5.34
N TYR A 91 14.80 -8.84 -6.14
CA TYR A 91 14.75 -7.40 -6.33
C TYR A 91 14.02 -6.70 -5.18
N GLY A 92 14.14 -5.37 -5.08
CA GLY A 92 13.32 -4.55 -4.18
C GLY A 92 11.84 -4.60 -4.55
N TYR A 93 10.97 -4.22 -3.63
CA TYR A 93 9.55 -4.04 -3.92
C TYR A 93 9.36 -2.98 -5.01
N SER A 94 8.38 -3.17 -5.89
CA SER A 94 8.05 -2.19 -6.93
C SER A 94 6.55 -2.11 -7.15
N LEU A 95 6.00 -0.91 -7.02
CA LEU A 95 4.60 -0.61 -7.24
C LEU A 95 4.47 0.44 -8.34
N PHE A 96 3.67 0.17 -9.35
CA PHE A 96 3.17 1.20 -10.25
C PHE A 96 2.23 2.12 -9.47
N GLU A 97 1.29 1.57 -8.70
CA GLU A 97 0.29 2.35 -7.98
C GLU A 97 -0.07 1.74 -6.60
N LEU A 98 -0.34 2.63 -5.64
CA LEU A 98 -1.02 2.33 -4.37
C LEU A 98 -2.21 3.27 -4.25
N GLN A 99 -3.42 2.72 -4.26
CA GLN A 99 -4.67 3.49 -4.17
C GLN A 99 -5.49 3.07 -2.96
N ALA A 100 -6.16 4.02 -2.30
CA ALA A 100 -7.19 3.73 -1.31
C ALA A 100 -8.58 4.10 -1.81
N TYR A 101 -9.55 3.27 -1.43
CA TYR A 101 -10.97 3.52 -1.62
C TYR A 101 -11.59 3.92 -0.29
N THR A 102 -12.38 4.98 -0.33
CA THR A 102 -13.02 5.53 0.86
C THR A 102 -14.53 5.49 0.72
N THR A 103 -15.22 5.22 1.82
CA THR A 103 -16.65 5.48 1.88
C THR A 103 -16.85 6.98 2.06
N VAL A 104 -17.30 7.66 1.01
CA VAL A 104 -17.88 8.99 1.19
C VAL A 104 -19.26 8.79 1.81
N SER A 105 -19.42 9.16 3.07
CA SER A 105 -20.76 9.37 3.61
C SER A 105 -21.37 10.54 2.84
N SER A 106 -22.26 10.24 1.89
CA SER A 106 -23.15 11.25 1.32
C SER A 106 -23.92 11.86 2.49
N SER A 107 -23.70 13.15 2.74
CA SER A 107 -24.58 13.94 3.61
C SER A 107 -25.82 14.35 2.84
#